data_AF-A0A0D3KXK1-F1
#
_entry.id   AF-A0A0D3KXK1-F1
#
_cell.length_a   1.000
_cell.length_b   1.000
_cell.length_c   1.000
_cell.angle_alpha   90.00
_cell.angle_beta   90.00
_cell.angle_gamma   90.00
#
_symmetry.space_group_name_H-M   'P 1'
#
loop_
_entity.id
_entity.type
_entity.pdbx_description
1 polymer ?
#
loop_
_entity_poly.entity_id
_entity_poly.type
_entity_poly.pdbx_seq_one_letter_code
_entity_poly.pdbx_strand_id
1 'polypeptide(L)'
;MPLGAIRKEAAEEAGVPPRLAGAIQPAGGVCYTGFDETGWALKRDVLYTFDLRCGDDFVPRAVDGEVEEFSLTPMDEVARLVERQAGERLFKPNVAVVIADFLLRRGFVAARSAAHATLRTVGRAQRTSAASRVASRLARERRRRVRAAAAAAEASRGDVRTTDNFHGG
;
A
#
# COMPACT_ATOMS: atom_id res chain seq x y z
N MET A 1 1.89 14.61 0.46
CA MET A 1 2.15 13.23 0.95
C MET A 1 1.29 12.26 0.16
N PRO A 2 1.78 11.07 -0.24
CA PRO A 2 1.06 10.15 -1.13
C PRO A 2 -0.38 9.81 -0.70
N LEU A 3 -0.62 9.65 0.61
CA LEU A 3 -1.97 9.38 1.14
C LEU A 3 -2.96 10.55 0.94
N GLY A 4 -2.48 11.79 0.98
CA GLY A 4 -3.33 12.96 0.72
C GLY A 4 -3.68 13.08 -0.76
N ALA A 5 -2.71 12.80 -1.64
CA ALA A 5 -2.92 12.81 -3.09
C ALA A 5 -3.95 11.75 -3.50
N ILE A 6 -3.76 10.48 -3.12
CA ILE A 6 -4.70 9.41 -3.53
C ILE A 6 -6.14 9.64 -3.02
N ARG A 7 -6.32 10.32 -1.88
CA ARG A 7 -7.66 10.69 -1.39
C ARG A 7 -8.32 11.78 -2.25
N LYS A 8 -7.53 12.70 -2.78
CA LYS A 8 -7.97 13.73 -3.71
C LYS A 8 -8.31 13.10 -5.07
N GLU A 9 -7.37 12.36 -5.66
CA GLU A 9 -7.58 11.70 -6.96
C GLU A 9 -8.75 10.71 -6.91
N ALA A 10 -8.91 9.93 -5.84
CA ALA A 10 -10.06 9.02 -5.72
C ALA A 10 -11.41 9.75 -5.74
N ALA A 11 -11.46 11.00 -5.25
CA ALA A 11 -12.66 11.82 -5.32
C ALA A 11 -12.87 12.42 -6.71
N GLU A 12 -11.80 12.87 -7.37
CA GLU A 12 -11.83 13.54 -8.68
C GLU A 12 -12.01 12.57 -9.86
N GLU A 13 -11.38 11.39 -9.82
CA GLU A 13 -11.44 10.41 -10.92
C GLU A 13 -12.61 9.42 -10.76
N ALA A 14 -12.95 9.05 -9.52
CA ALA A 14 -13.90 7.96 -9.23
C ALA A 14 -15.10 8.37 -8.36
N GLY A 15 -15.20 9.63 -7.96
CA GLY A 15 -16.30 10.11 -7.13
C GLY A 15 -16.34 9.50 -5.73
N VAL A 16 -15.21 9.04 -5.19
CA VAL A 16 -15.13 8.45 -3.85
C VAL A 16 -15.44 9.52 -2.79
N PRO A 17 -16.50 9.36 -1.98
CA PRO A 17 -16.88 10.38 -1.00
C PRO A 17 -15.87 10.45 0.16
N PRO A 18 -15.75 11.60 0.85
CA PRO A 18 -14.77 11.79 1.92
C PRO A 18 -14.78 10.72 3.01
N ARG A 19 -15.96 10.22 3.38
CA ARG A 19 -16.12 9.12 4.34
C ARG A 19 -15.39 7.84 3.89
N LEU A 20 -15.52 7.49 2.61
CA LEU A 20 -14.90 6.30 2.03
C LEU A 20 -13.41 6.55 1.76
N ALA A 21 -13.03 7.73 1.27
CA ALA A 21 -11.64 8.13 1.08
C ALA A 21 -10.83 8.10 2.40
N GLY A 22 -11.49 8.37 3.53
CA GLY A 22 -10.91 8.25 4.87
C GLY A 22 -10.46 6.82 5.21
N ALA A 23 -11.11 5.80 4.64
CA ALA A 23 -10.81 4.39 4.89
C ALA A 23 -9.64 3.84 4.06
N ILE A 24 -9.15 4.59 3.06
CA ILE A 24 -8.00 4.19 2.22
C ILE A 24 -6.80 3.84 3.11
N GLN A 25 -6.24 2.65 2.92
CA GLN A 25 -5.08 2.15 3.66
C GLN A 25 -3.84 2.05 2.75
N PRO A 26 -2.67 2.53 3.17
CA PRO A 26 -1.41 2.24 2.48
C PRO A 26 -1.18 0.72 2.42
N ALA A 27 -0.88 0.21 1.23
CA ALA A 27 -0.69 -1.20 0.95
C ALA A 27 0.77 -1.58 0.66
N GLY A 28 1.62 -0.59 0.37
CA GLY A 28 3.05 -0.77 0.17
C GLY A 28 3.57 0.05 -1.01
N GLY A 29 4.55 -0.51 -1.71
CA GLY A 29 5.12 0.08 -2.91
C GLY A 29 5.65 -0.98 -3.85
N VAL A 30 5.50 -0.74 -5.15
CA VAL A 30 5.94 -1.59 -6.24
C VAL A 30 6.95 -0.82 -7.07
N CYS A 31 8.15 -1.36 -7.26
CA CYS A 31 9.20 -0.72 -8.05
C CYS A 31 9.18 -1.26 -9.47
N TYR A 32 8.69 -0.47 -10.40
CA TYR A 32 8.61 -0.82 -11.82
C TYR A 32 9.86 -0.33 -12.57
N THR A 33 10.40 -1.17 -13.45
CA THR A 33 11.44 -0.77 -14.40
C THR A 33 11.03 -1.23 -15.78
N GLY A 34 11.01 -0.32 -16.73
CA GLY A 34 10.64 -0.59 -18.11
C GLY A 34 11.18 0.51 -19.02
N PHE A 35 10.66 0.57 -20.24
CA PHE A 35 10.92 1.70 -21.12
C PHE A 35 9.77 2.70 -21.05
N ASP A 36 10.04 3.95 -21.39
CA ASP A 36 9.02 4.96 -21.64
C ASP A 36 8.19 4.60 -22.88
N GLU A 37 7.18 5.41 -23.18
CA GLU A 37 6.26 5.16 -24.30
C GLU A 37 6.98 5.17 -25.66
N THR A 38 8.13 5.84 -25.75
CA THR A 38 8.96 5.89 -26.95
C THR A 38 9.86 4.68 -27.13
N GLY A 39 10.07 3.89 -26.07
CA GLY A 39 10.97 2.74 -26.06
C GLY A 39 12.46 3.09 -25.94
N TRP A 40 12.80 4.38 -25.91
CA TRP A 40 14.19 4.85 -25.94
C TRP A 40 14.79 5.08 -24.56
N ALA A 41 13.96 5.47 -23.59
CA ALA A 41 14.44 5.83 -22.26
C ALA A 41 14.04 4.77 -21.23
N LEU A 42 14.98 4.44 -20.34
CA LEU A 42 14.70 3.59 -19.19
C LEU A 42 13.87 4.37 -18.16
N LYS A 43 12.69 3.86 -17.84
CA LYS A 43 11.82 4.37 -16.78
C LYS A 43 11.98 3.52 -15.52
N ARG A 44 12.13 4.18 -14.36
CA ARG A 44 12.20 3.55 -13.04
C ARG A 44 11.24 4.25 -12.10
N ASP A 45 10.10 3.62 -11.86
CA ASP A 45 9.03 4.19 -11.03
C ASP A 45 8.89 3.43 -9.71
N VAL A 46 8.52 4.16 -8.66
CA VAL A 46 7.99 3.58 -7.43
C VAL A 46 6.51 3.92 -7.36
N LEU A 47 5.66 2.90 -7.46
CA LEU A 47 4.21 3.01 -7.38
C LEU A 47 3.80 2.76 -5.93
N TYR A 48 3.35 3.80 -5.23
CA TYR A 48 2.77 3.64 -3.89
C TYR A 48 1.36 3.08 -4.02
N THR A 49 1.11 1.92 -3.41
CA THR A 49 -0.17 1.23 -3.54
C THR A 49 -1.05 1.47 -2.32
N PHE A 50 -2.36 1.50 -2.55
CA PHE A 50 -3.37 1.71 -1.53
C PHE A 50 -4.54 0.76 -1.75
N ASP A 51 -5.11 0.26 -0.67
CA ASP A 51 -6.32 -0.56 -0.70
C ASP A 51 -7.51 0.27 -0.20
N LEU A 52 -8.64 0.12 -0.89
CA LEU A 52 -9.93 0.61 -0.46
C LEU A 52 -10.96 -0.51 -0.63
N ARG A 53 -11.64 -0.87 0.46
CA ARG A 53 -12.81 -1.75 0.38
C ARG A 53 -14.04 -0.89 0.16
N CYS A 54 -14.60 -0.97 -1.03
CA CYS A 54 -15.90 -0.37 -1.34
C CYS A 54 -17.00 -1.27 -0.78
N GLY A 55 -18.02 -0.68 -0.16
CA GLY A 55 -19.26 -1.40 0.16
C GLY A 55 -20.06 -1.70 -1.11
N ASP A 56 -21.05 -2.58 -1.00
CA ASP A 56 -21.90 -2.97 -2.14
C ASP A 56 -22.77 -1.82 -2.68
N ASP A 57 -22.90 -0.74 -1.90
CA ASP A 57 -23.66 0.47 -2.20
C ASP A 57 -22.86 1.53 -2.98
N PHE A 58 -21.55 1.36 -3.13
CA PHE A 58 -20.70 2.31 -3.84
C PHE A 58 -20.59 1.98 -5.33
N VAL A 59 -20.99 2.94 -6.17
CA VAL A 59 -20.78 2.90 -7.62
C VAL A 59 -19.87 4.06 -8.01
N PRO A 60 -18.67 3.81 -8.58
CA PRO A 60 -17.76 4.85 -9.00
C PRO A 60 -18.34 5.65 -10.17
N ARG A 61 -17.93 6.91 -10.30
CA ARG A 61 -18.31 7.79 -11.41
C ARG A 61 -17.09 8.53 -11.91
N ALA A 62 -16.94 8.64 -13.23
CA ALA A 62 -15.97 9.53 -13.85
C ALA A 62 -16.42 10.98 -13.61
N VAL A 63 -15.66 11.76 -12.84
CA VAL A 63 -16.08 13.10 -12.41
C VAL A 63 -15.34 14.21 -13.15
N ASP A 64 -14.03 14.09 -13.34
CA ASP A 64 -13.19 15.10 -13.99
C ASP A 64 -12.94 14.87 -15.49
N GLY A 65 -13.33 13.70 -16.00
CA GLY A 65 -13.19 13.32 -17.41
C GLY A 65 -11.87 12.62 -17.77
N GLU A 66 -11.00 12.32 -16.79
CA GLU A 66 -9.80 11.52 -17.04
C GLU A 66 -10.10 10.02 -17.21
N VAL A 67 -11.20 9.56 -16.61
CA VAL A 67 -11.71 8.19 -16.73
C VAL A 67 -12.90 8.16 -17.69
N GLU A 68 -12.88 7.24 -18.64
CA GLU A 68 -14.01 7.03 -19.57
C GLU A 68 -15.15 6.26 -18.89
N GLU A 69 -14.84 5.11 -18.30
CA GLU A 69 -15.81 4.25 -17.63
C GLU A 69 -15.19 3.38 -16.52
N PHE A 70 -16.08 2.79 -15.71
CA PHE A 70 -15.73 1.80 -14.70
C PHE A 70 -16.49 0.50 -14.94
N SER A 71 -15.81 -0.63 -14.77
CA SER A 71 -16.41 -1.96 -14.77
C SER A 71 -16.13 -2.69 -13.45
N LEU A 72 -17.13 -3.44 -12.97
CA LEU A 72 -16.98 -4.33 -11.82
C LEU A 72 -16.68 -5.74 -12.31
N THR A 73 -15.50 -6.26 -12.01
CA THR A 73 -15.01 -7.55 -12.51
C THR A 73 -14.72 -8.52 -11.36
N PRO A 74 -15.19 -9.77 -11.43
CA PRO A 74 -14.83 -10.82 -10.48
C PRO A 74 -13.30 -11.03 -10.39
N MET A 75 -12.79 -11.30 -9.17
CA MET A 75 -11.35 -11.38 -8.92
C MET A 75 -10.65 -12.50 -9.72
N ASP A 76 -11.34 -13.60 -9.99
CA ASP A 76 -10.81 -14.71 -10.80
C ASP A 76 -10.70 -14.32 -12.28
N GLU A 77 -11.62 -13.51 -12.80
CA GLU A 77 -11.52 -12.94 -14.14
C GLU A 77 -10.39 -11.91 -14.22
N VAL A 78 -10.25 -11.02 -13.22
CA VAL A 78 -9.10 -10.11 -13.14
C VAL A 78 -7.77 -10.86 -13.17
N ALA A 79 -7.65 -11.98 -12.44
CA ALA A 79 -6.45 -12.81 -12.47
C ALA A 79 -6.17 -13.37 -13.89
N ARG A 80 -7.19 -13.87 -14.59
CA ARG A 80 -7.06 -14.34 -15.98
C ARG A 80 -6.64 -13.21 -16.93
N LEU A 81 -7.17 -12.01 -16.78
CA LEU A 81 -6.77 -10.85 -17.60
C LEU A 81 -5.28 -10.53 -17.42
N VAL A 82 -4.79 -10.52 -16.17
CA VAL A 82 -3.37 -10.24 -15.91
C VAL A 82 -2.46 -11.37 -16.43
N GLU A 83 -2.90 -12.63 -16.42
CA GLU A 83 -2.13 -13.73 -17.03
C GLU A 83 -1.91 -13.55 -18.53
N ARG A 84 -2.94 -13.07 -19.25
CA ARG A 84 -2.86 -12.82 -20.70
C ARG A 84 -2.14 -11.53 -21.07
N GLN A 85 -1.85 -10.66 -20.11
CA GLN A 85 -1.19 -9.37 -20.31
C GLN A 85 0.08 -9.45 -21.17
N ALA A 86 0.90 -10.49 -20.99
CA ALA A 86 2.17 -10.64 -21.71
C ALA A 86 1.98 -10.81 -23.23
N GLY A 87 0.85 -11.38 -23.67
CA GLY A 87 0.52 -11.58 -25.08
C GLY A 87 -0.42 -10.52 -25.65
N GLU A 88 -1.35 -10.00 -24.85
CA GLU A 88 -2.47 -9.18 -25.34
C GLU A 88 -2.34 -7.68 -24.99
N ARG A 89 -1.46 -7.29 -24.06
CA ARG A 89 -1.28 -5.89 -23.63
C ARG A 89 -2.59 -5.19 -23.20
N LEU A 90 -3.40 -5.86 -22.40
CA LEU A 90 -4.72 -5.43 -21.95
C LEU A 90 -4.71 -4.21 -21.02
N PHE A 91 -3.66 -4.07 -20.22
CA PHE A 91 -3.47 -2.96 -19.27
C PHE A 91 -2.22 -2.16 -19.60
N LYS A 92 -2.17 -0.91 -19.11
CA LYS A 92 -0.91 -0.18 -18.99
C LYS A 92 0.09 -1.01 -18.15
N PRO A 93 1.39 -1.08 -18.52
CA PRO A 93 2.34 -1.95 -17.82
C PRO A 93 2.42 -1.73 -16.32
N ASN A 94 2.43 -0.47 -15.86
CA ASN A 94 2.43 -0.13 -14.44
C ASN A 94 1.17 -0.61 -13.69
N VAL A 95 0.00 -0.51 -14.32
CA VAL A 95 -1.28 -0.99 -13.77
C VAL A 95 -1.27 -2.50 -13.60
N ALA A 96 -0.80 -3.25 -14.60
CA ALA A 96 -0.72 -4.72 -14.52
C ALA A 96 0.10 -5.20 -13.32
N VAL A 97 1.21 -4.51 -13.00
CA VAL A 97 2.05 -4.87 -11.84
C VAL A 97 1.34 -4.55 -10.52
N VAL A 98 0.59 -3.46 -10.42
CA VAL A 98 -0.21 -3.12 -9.23
C VAL A 98 -1.32 -4.15 -9.00
N ILE A 99 -2.04 -4.56 -10.05
CA ILE A 99 -3.07 -5.61 -9.95
C ILE A 99 -2.43 -6.95 -9.52
N ALA A 100 -1.29 -7.32 -10.11
CA ALA A 100 -0.57 -8.53 -9.73
C ALA A 100 -0.13 -8.49 -8.26
N ASP A 101 0.38 -7.37 -7.75
CA ASP A 101 0.70 -7.23 -6.32
C ASP A 101 -0.53 -7.45 -5.46
N PHE A 102 -1.66 -6.81 -5.78
CA PHE A 102 -2.91 -6.96 -5.03
C PHE A 102 -3.37 -8.41 -4.96
N LEU A 103 -3.46 -9.09 -6.11
CA LEU A 103 -3.90 -10.49 -6.20
C LEU A 103 -3.03 -11.42 -5.35
N LEU A 104 -1.70 -11.24 -5.42
CA LEU A 104 -0.74 -12.02 -4.64
C LEU A 104 -0.80 -11.70 -3.15
N ARG A 105 -0.85 -10.41 -2.78
CA ARG A 105 -0.81 -9.94 -1.40
C ARG A 105 -2.10 -10.26 -0.63
N ARG A 106 -3.24 -10.31 -1.32
CA ARG A 106 -4.56 -10.63 -0.75
C ARG A 106 -4.92 -12.12 -0.85
N GLY A 107 -4.10 -12.92 -1.55
CA GLY A 107 -4.28 -14.37 -1.63
C GLY A 107 -5.38 -14.82 -2.59
N PHE A 108 -5.73 -14.00 -3.59
CA PHE A 108 -6.71 -14.36 -4.62
C PHE A 108 -6.18 -15.39 -5.63
N VAL A 109 -4.87 -15.65 -5.60
CA VAL A 109 -4.24 -16.67 -6.43
C VAL A 109 -3.45 -17.63 -5.55
N ALA A 110 -3.71 -18.93 -5.70
CA ALA A 110 -3.10 -19.98 -4.88
C ALA A 110 -1.57 -19.97 -5.00
N ALA A 111 -0.86 -20.02 -3.87
CA ALA A 111 0.61 -19.80 -3.77
C ALA A 111 1.51 -20.73 -4.62
N ARG A 112 0.95 -21.74 -5.29
CA ARG A 112 1.67 -22.74 -6.10
C ARG A 112 1.03 -23.00 -7.46
N SER A 113 0.02 -22.23 -7.86
CA SER A 113 -0.55 -22.35 -9.20
C SER A 113 0.38 -21.76 -10.26
N ALA A 114 0.20 -22.19 -11.51
CA ALA A 114 0.88 -21.57 -12.66
C ALA A 114 0.60 -20.06 -12.72
N ALA A 115 -0.66 -19.67 -12.45
CA ALA A 115 -1.10 -18.30 -12.27
C ALA A 115 -0.22 -17.49 -11.30
N HIS A 116 0.05 -18.04 -10.12
CA HIS A 116 0.89 -17.39 -9.11
C HIS A 116 2.33 -17.26 -9.58
N ALA A 117 2.87 -18.27 -10.27
CA ALA A 117 4.20 -18.19 -10.87
C ALA A 117 4.28 -17.06 -11.91
N THR A 118 3.32 -16.98 -12.83
CA THR A 118 3.21 -15.94 -13.86
C THR A 118 3.12 -14.54 -13.25
N LEU A 119 2.20 -14.35 -12.28
CA LEU A 119 2.03 -13.07 -11.60
C LEU A 119 3.27 -12.65 -10.80
N ARG A 120 4.04 -13.60 -10.27
CA ARG A 120 5.33 -13.29 -9.65
C ARG A 120 6.40 -12.84 -10.64
N THR A 121 6.34 -13.26 -11.89
CA THR A 121 7.21 -12.75 -12.95
C THR A 121 6.84 -11.33 -13.32
N VAL A 122 5.54 -11.01 -13.39
CA VAL A 122 5.04 -9.63 -13.56
C VAL A 122 5.43 -8.75 -12.36
N GLY A 123 5.23 -9.25 -11.13
CA GLY A 123 5.60 -8.59 -9.87
C GLY A 123 7.08 -8.63 -9.51
N ARG A 124 7.95 -9.21 -10.35
CA ARG A 124 9.41 -9.24 -10.16
C ARG A 124 10.08 -7.92 -10.53
N ALA A 125 9.30 -6.94 -10.96
CA ALA A 125 9.63 -5.54 -10.77
C ALA A 125 9.66 -5.23 -9.25
N GLN A 126 10.76 -5.67 -8.63
CA GLN A 126 11.39 -5.21 -7.40
C GLN A 126 10.47 -4.96 -6.19
N ARG A 127 9.96 -6.03 -5.56
CA ARG A 127 9.79 -5.99 -4.09
C ARG A 127 11.18 -5.98 -3.45
N THR A 128 11.69 -4.80 -3.08
CA THR A 128 12.92 -4.72 -2.29
C THR A 128 12.63 -5.28 -0.89
N SER A 129 13.09 -6.52 -0.65
CA SER A 129 13.06 -7.13 0.69
C SER A 129 13.87 -6.35 1.74
N ALA A 130 14.62 -5.32 1.33
CA ALA A 130 15.33 -4.40 2.21
C ALA A 130 14.38 -3.42 2.90
N ALA A 131 13.40 -2.84 2.20
CA ALA A 131 12.51 -1.83 2.77
C ALA A 131 11.59 -2.41 3.86
N SER A 132 11.07 -3.62 3.68
CA SER A 132 10.27 -4.32 4.70
C SER A 132 11.09 -4.68 5.95
N ARG A 133 12.36 -5.09 5.78
CA ARG A 133 13.25 -5.41 6.90
C ARG A 133 13.69 -4.15 7.66
N VAL A 134 13.99 -3.06 6.96
CA VAL A 134 14.34 -1.76 7.54
C VAL A 134 13.13 -1.14 8.22
N ALA A 135 11.95 -1.11 7.59
CA ALA A 135 10.72 -0.61 8.20
C ALA A 135 10.32 -1.41 9.45
N SER A 136 10.43 -2.75 9.41
CA SER A 136 10.18 -3.60 10.57
C SER A 136 11.23 -3.40 11.67
N ARG A 137 12.50 -3.11 11.32
CA ARG A 137 13.55 -2.76 12.27
C ARG A 137 13.30 -1.41 12.92
N LEU A 138 13.00 -0.37 12.13
CA LEU A 138 12.69 0.98 12.61
C LEU A 138 11.42 1.00 13.47
N ALA A 139 10.38 0.22 13.11
CA ALA A 139 9.18 0.08 13.91
C ALA A 139 9.48 -0.60 15.27
N ARG A 140 10.34 -1.61 15.29
CA ARG A 140 10.80 -2.26 16.54
C ARG A 140 11.66 -1.32 17.39
N GLU A 141 12.58 -0.58 16.79
CA GLU A 141 13.43 0.40 17.47
C GLU A 141 12.60 1.56 18.06
N ARG A 142 11.62 2.08 17.31
CA ARG A 142 10.69 3.11 17.80
C ARG A 142 9.85 2.61 18.97
N ARG A 143 9.31 1.38 18.90
CA ARG A 143 8.58 0.75 20.03
C ARG A 143 9.46 0.58 21.26
N ARG A 144 10.73 0.19 21.09
CA ARG A 144 11.71 0.10 22.19
C ARG A 144 11.98 1.46 22.83
N ARG A 145 12.20 2.51 22.03
CA ARG A 145 12.43 3.88 22.54
C ARG A 145 11.22 4.42 23.29
N VAL A 146 10.01 4.20 22.79
CA VAL A 146 8.78 4.62 23.49
C VAL A 146 8.62 3.89 24.83
N ARG A 147 8.88 2.57 24.87
CA ARG A 147 8.83 1.81 26.13
C ARG A 147 9.91 2.24 27.13
N ALA A 148 11.14 2.49 26.66
CA ALA A 148 12.21 2.98 27.50
C ALA A 148 11.93 4.38 28.07
N ALA A 149 11.38 5.28 27.25
CA ALA A 149 10.97 6.61 27.69
C ALA A 149 9.83 6.55 28.71
N ALA A 150 8.84 5.68 28.51
CA ALA A 150 7.76 5.47 29.48
C ALA A 150 8.30 4.93 30.82
N ALA A 151 9.18 3.92 30.79
CA ALA A 151 9.79 3.35 31.99
C ALA A 151 10.67 4.37 32.75
N ALA A 152 11.44 5.20 32.03
CA ALA A 152 12.25 6.26 32.64
C ALA A 152 11.37 7.33 33.31
N ALA A 153 10.27 7.75 32.66
CA ALA A 153 9.33 8.71 33.23
C ALA A 153 8.62 8.16 34.49
N GLU A 154 8.40 6.85 34.56
CA GLU A 154 7.81 6.17 35.72
C GLU A 154 8.81 6.05 36.87
N ALA A 155 10.08 5.75 36.59
CA ALA A 155 11.16 5.76 37.57
C ALA A 155 11.39 7.16 38.18
N SER A 156 11.39 8.21 37.35
CA SER A 156 11.52 9.60 37.83
C SER A 156 10.30 10.10 38.62
N ARG A 157 9.13 9.45 38.47
CA ARG A 157 7.95 9.73 39.31
C ARG A 157 7.99 9.00 40.66
N GLY A 158 8.73 7.89 40.77
CA GLY A 158 8.93 7.18 42.02
C GLY A 158 9.86 7.91 43.00
N ASP A 159 10.80 8.69 42.49
CA ASP A 159 11.84 9.37 43.29
C ASP A 159 11.34 10.64 44.00
N VAL A 160 10.22 11.23 43.55
CA VAL A 160 9.66 12.47 44.14
C VAL A 160 8.82 12.20 45.40
N ARG A 161 8.68 10.94 45.84
CA ARG A 161 7.91 10.59 47.05
C ARG A 161 8.72 10.36 48.33
N THR A 162 10.03 10.66 48.36
CA THR A 162 10.88 10.33 49.52
C THR A 162 11.66 11.51 50.13
N THR A 163 11.22 12.75 49.95
CA THR A 163 11.77 13.89 50.69
C THR A 163 10.67 14.79 51.23
N ASP A 164 9.82 14.27 52.10
CA ASP A 164 9.06 15.09 53.05
C ASP A 164 8.83 14.24 54.31
N ASN A 165 9.83 14.27 55.21
CA ASN A 165 9.64 14.08 56.65
C ASN A 165 10.97 14.30 57.36
N PHE A 166 11.26 15.54 57.74
CA PHE A 166 12.02 15.85 58.96
C PHE A 166 11.52 17.17 59.53
N HIS A 167 10.57 17.08 60.46
CA HIS A 167 10.31 18.06 61.51
C HIS A 167 10.33 17.30 62.83
N GLY A 168 11.12 17.76 63.81
CA GLY A 168 11.03 17.31 65.20
C GLY A 168 12.36 17.36 65.94
N GLY A 169 12.55 18.40 66.74
CA GLY A 169 13.67 18.59 67.68
C GLY A 169 13.76 20.02 68.15
#